data_AF-A0A2V9F9V8-F1
#
_entry.id   AF-A0A2V9F9V8-F1
#
_cell.length_a   1.000
_cell.length_b   1.000
_cell.length_c   1.000
_cell.angle_alpha   90.00
_cell.angle_beta   90.00
_cell.angle_gamma   90.00
#
_symmetry.space_group_name_H-M   'P 1'
#
loop_
_entity.id
_entity.type
_entity.pdbx_description
1 polymer ?
#
loop_
_entity_poly.entity_id
_entity_poly.type
_entity_poly.pdbx_seq_one_letter_code
_entity_poly.pdbx_strand_id
1 'polypeptide(L)'
;MKPVLLDTGFIVALLDRSESFHKMCARTVREVATPLVTCEAVITESCYLLRNLSGASEAVIENIAAGIFQVPFQLSRETASVKQVLRKYKDRQIDLAD
;
A
#
# COMPACT_ATOMS: atom_id res chain seq x y z
N MET A 1 9.51 -10.74 -14.56
CA MET A 1 10.02 -9.87 -13.48
C MET A 1 9.09 -10.03 -12.28
N LYS A 2 9.60 -9.99 -11.03
CA LYS A 2 8.76 -10.10 -9.83
C LYS A 2 8.24 -8.70 -9.46
N PRO A 3 6.92 -8.50 -9.23
CA PRO A 3 6.41 -7.22 -8.78
C PRO A 3 6.86 -6.90 -7.35
N VAL A 4 6.85 -5.63 -6.99
CA VAL A 4 7.10 -5.15 -5.63
C VAL A 4 5.76 -4.86 -4.97
N LEU A 5 5.51 -5.46 -3.81
CA LEU A 5 4.32 -5.20 -3.02
C LEU A 5 4.51 -3.91 -2.21
N LEU A 6 3.58 -2.97 -2.34
CA LEU A 6 3.52 -1.75 -1.54
C LEU A 6 2.65 -1.98 -0.31
N ASP A 7 3.24 -1.61 0.83
CA ASP A 7 2.58 -1.51 2.12
C ASP A 7 2.07 -0.07 2.38
N THR A 8 1.13 0.06 3.32
CA THR A 8 0.58 1.34 3.77
C THR A 8 1.68 2.30 4.22
N GLY A 9 2.64 1.84 5.03
CA GLY A 9 3.71 2.70 5.55
C GLY A 9 4.56 3.31 4.44
N PHE A 10 4.77 2.58 3.34
CA PHE A 10 5.48 3.10 2.18
C PHE A 10 4.70 4.20 1.46
N ILE A 11 3.39 4.00 1.24
CA ILE A 11 2.52 4.98 0.58
C ILE A 11 2.42 6.26 1.43
N VAL A 12 2.25 6.12 2.74
CA VAL A 12 2.21 7.26 3.67
C VAL A 12 3.52 8.03 3.63
N ALA A 13 4.67 7.36 3.79
CA ALA A 13 5.97 8.03 3.73
C ALA A 13 6.24 8.67 2.36
N LEU A 14 5.77 8.07 1.27
CA LEU A 14 5.92 8.64 -0.06
C LEU A 14 5.14 9.97 -0.22
N LEU A 15 3.93 10.06 0.34
CA LEU A 15 3.02 11.20 0.12
C LEU A 15 3.13 12.28 1.20
N ASP A 16 3.40 11.92 2.45
CA ASP A 16 3.65 12.87 3.52
C ASP A 16 5.12 13.30 3.52
N ARG A 17 5.37 14.58 3.19
CA ARG A 17 6.72 15.15 3.15
C ARG A 17 7.37 15.31 4.53
N SER A 18 6.58 15.26 5.60
CA SER A 18 7.05 15.33 6.97
C SER A 18 7.55 13.99 7.51
N GLU A 19 7.18 12.88 6.86
CA GLU A 19 7.63 11.54 7.23
C GLU A 19 9.15 11.40 7.08
N SER A 20 9.76 10.77 8.09
CA SER A 20 11.21 10.61 8.16
C SER A 20 11.81 9.85 6.98
N PHE A 21 11.04 8.92 6.38
CA PHE A 21 11.45 8.10 5.24
C PHE A 21 11.08 8.69 3.88
N HIS A 22 10.45 9.87 3.82
CA HIS A 22 9.93 10.44 2.58
C HIS A 22 10.94 10.47 1.43
N LYS A 23 12.14 11.01 1.69
CA LYS A 23 13.21 11.11 0.67
C LYS A 23 13.66 9.74 0.17
N MET A 24 13.66 8.73 1.04
CA MET A 24 14.01 7.36 0.68
C MET A 24 12.93 6.76 -0.21
N CYS A 25 11.66 6.82 0.19
CA CYS A 25 10.55 6.30 -0.61
C CYS A 25 10.45 6.99 -2.00
N ALA A 26 10.57 8.31 -2.04
CA ALA A 26 10.54 9.08 -3.30
C ALA A 26 11.72 8.76 -4.24
N ARG A 27 12.85 8.33 -3.70
CA ARG A 27 13.97 7.83 -4.50
C ARG A 27 13.69 6.41 -4.99
N THR A 28 13.25 5.53 -4.10
CA THR A 28 12.94 4.13 -4.42
C THR A 28 11.91 4.01 -5.54
N VAL A 29 10.80 4.77 -5.50
CA VAL A 29 9.78 4.73 -6.57
C VAL A 29 10.36 5.10 -7.95
N ARG A 30 11.35 5.98 -8.01
CA ARG A 30 11.99 6.38 -9.28
C ARG A 30 12.98 5.35 -9.81
N GLU A 31 13.57 4.54 -8.93
CA GLU A 31 14.59 3.54 -9.30
C GLU A 31 13.99 2.15 -9.55
N VAL A 32 12.81 1.86 -9.02
CA VAL A 32 12.14 0.58 -9.19
C VAL A 32 11.54 0.48 -10.61
N ALA A 33 12.09 -0.42 -11.42
CA ALA A 33 11.63 -0.70 -12.79
C ALA A 33 10.61 -1.86 -12.88
N THR A 34 10.11 -2.34 -11.73
CA THR A 34 9.09 -3.41 -11.67
C THR A 34 7.73 -2.84 -11.32
N PRO A 35 6.62 -3.50 -11.71
CA PRO A 35 5.29 -3.08 -11.28
C PRO A 35 5.20 -2.98 -9.76
N LEU A 36 4.63 -1.86 -9.28
CA LEU A 36 4.28 -1.67 -7.89
C LEU A 36 2.83 -2.14 -7.71
N VAL A 37 2.64 -3.19 -6.93
CA VAL A 37 1.33 -3.80 -6.69
C VAL A 37 0.90 -3.57 -5.24
N THR A 38 -0.40 -3.48 -4.99
CA THR A 38 -0.99 -3.36 -3.65
C THR A 38 -2.41 -3.94 -3.64
N CYS A 39 -3.18 -3.72 -2.57
CA CYS A 39 -4.57 -4.15 -2.42
C CYS A 39 -5.47 -3.03 -1.88
N GLU A 40 -6.79 -3.20 -1.97
CA GLU A 40 -7.77 -2.22 -1.52
C GLU A 40 -7.69 -1.96 0.00
N ALA A 41 -7.25 -2.93 0.80
CA ALA A 41 -7.07 -2.74 2.24
C ALA A 41 -5.95 -1.73 2.55
N VAL A 42 -4.78 -1.90 1.91
CA VAL A 42 -3.65 -0.95 2.01
C VAL A 42 -4.03 0.44 1.50
N ILE A 43 -4.79 0.54 0.41
CA ILE A 43 -5.29 1.82 -0.11
C ILE A 43 -6.22 2.49 0.91
N THR A 44 -7.15 1.71 1.48
CA THR A 44 -8.09 2.21 2.48
C THR A 44 -7.37 2.76 3.70
N GLU A 45 -6.40 2.01 4.22
CA GLU A 45 -5.61 2.40 5.38
C GLU A 45 -4.73 3.63 5.07
N SER A 46 -4.09 3.67 3.90
CA SER A 46 -3.30 4.82 3.44
C SER A 46 -4.13 6.10 3.39
N CYS A 47 -5.32 6.06 2.75
CA CYS A 47 -6.24 7.19 2.71
C CYS A 47 -6.71 7.60 4.12
N TYR A 48 -6.94 6.63 5.02
CA TYR A 48 -7.28 6.93 6.40
C TYR A 48 -6.13 7.67 7.09
N LEU A 49 -4.90 7.15 7.06
CA LEU A 49 -3.75 7.76 7.73
C LEU A 49 -3.41 9.15 7.16
N LEU A 50 -3.60 9.35 5.85
CA LEU A 50 -3.35 10.61 5.16
C LEU A 50 -4.51 11.62 5.23
N ARG A 51 -5.64 11.29 5.87
CA ARG A 51 -6.88 12.10 5.86
C ARG A 51 -6.76 13.56 6.31
N ASN A 52 -5.72 13.89 7.07
CA ASN A 52 -5.46 15.25 7.57
C ASN A 52 -4.52 16.06 6.65
N LEU A 53 -3.93 15.42 5.65
CA LEU A 53 -3.07 16.07 4.66
C LEU A 53 -3.91 16.39 3.42
N SER A 54 -4.11 17.68 3.16
CA SER A 54 -4.92 18.14 2.02
C SER A 54 -4.39 17.58 0.70
N GLY A 55 -5.26 16.91 -0.06
CA GLY A 55 -4.94 16.34 -1.38
C GLY A 55 -4.25 14.97 -1.34
N ALA A 56 -3.92 14.43 -0.16
CA ALA A 56 -3.12 13.22 -0.09
C ALA A 56 -3.91 11.94 -0.45
N SER A 57 -5.17 11.86 -0.03
CA SER A 57 -6.05 10.74 -0.44
C SER A 57 -6.33 10.78 -1.93
N GLU A 58 -6.53 11.97 -2.50
CA GLU A 58 -6.67 12.18 -3.94
C GLU A 58 -5.40 11.73 -4.67
N ALA A 59 -4.22 12.08 -4.16
CA ALA A 59 -2.94 11.63 -4.73
C ALA A 59 -2.79 10.10 -4.72
N VAL A 60 -3.30 9.37 -3.71
CA VAL A 60 -3.34 7.90 -3.73
C VAL A 60 -4.15 7.41 -4.93
N ILE A 61 -5.35 7.96 -5.14
CA ILE A 61 -6.23 7.59 -6.24
C ILE A 61 -5.62 7.96 -7.60
N GLU A 62 -4.98 9.11 -7.70
CA GLU A 62 -4.28 9.55 -8.92
C GLU A 62 -3.14 8.60 -9.31
N ASN A 63 -2.38 8.08 -8.34
CA ASN A 63 -1.34 7.07 -8.62
C ASN A 63 -1.92 5.75 -9.15
N ILE A 64 -3.11 5.36 -8.70
CA ILE A 64 -3.82 4.20 -9.23
C ILE A 64 -4.30 4.48 -10.66
N ALA A 65 -4.93 5.63 -10.88
CA ALA A 65 -5.41 6.05 -12.20
C ALA A 65 -4.28 6.17 -13.23
N ALA A 66 -3.10 6.62 -12.80
CA ALA A 66 -1.88 6.67 -13.61
C ALA A 66 -1.22 5.29 -13.84
N GLY A 67 -1.72 4.22 -13.20
CA GLY A 67 -1.16 2.87 -13.31
C GLY A 67 0.16 2.67 -12.57
N ILE A 68 0.57 3.64 -11.74
CA ILE A 68 1.78 3.57 -10.90
C ILE A 68 1.54 2.54 -9.79
N PHE A 69 0.38 2.62 -9.11
CA PHE A 69 -0.06 1.62 -8.14
C PHE A 69 -1.07 0.68 -8.80
N GLN A 70 -0.69 -0.58 -8.94
CA GLN A 70 -1.58 -1.61 -9.50
C GLN A 70 -2.28 -2.38 -8.37
N VAL A 71 -3.55 -2.70 -8.55
CA VAL A 71 -4.36 -3.39 -7.53
C VAL A 71 -4.85 -4.74 -8.08
N PRO A 72 -3.95 -5.71 -8.31
CA PRO A 72 -4.33 -6.98 -8.93
C PRO A 72 -4.98 -7.97 -7.93
N PHE A 73 -4.90 -7.69 -6.63
CA PHE A 73 -5.42 -8.57 -5.59
C PHE A 73 -6.95 -8.58 -5.59
N GLN A 74 -7.55 -9.75 -5.41
CA GLN A 74 -9.00 -9.88 -5.26
C GLN A 74 -9.33 -10.78 -4.06
N LEU A 75 -9.82 -10.18 -2.98
CA LEU A 75 -10.08 -10.88 -1.72
C LEU A 75 -11.01 -12.10 -1.87
N SER A 76 -12.02 -12.00 -2.74
CA SER A 76 -12.97 -13.09 -2.99
C SER A 76 -12.32 -14.33 -3.61
N ARG A 77 -11.17 -14.18 -4.28
CA ARG A 77 -10.39 -15.30 -4.84
C ARG A 77 -9.40 -15.87 -3.83
N GLU A 78 -8.92 -15.04 -2.90
CA GLU A 78 -7.84 -15.38 -1.97
C GLU A 78 -8.31 -15.67 -0.54
N THR A 79 -9.62 -15.78 -0.31
CA THR A 79 -10.21 -15.85 1.04
C THR A 79 -9.65 -16.99 1.90
N ALA A 80 -9.39 -18.16 1.30
CA ALA A 80 -8.83 -19.31 2.03
C ALA A 80 -7.40 -19.05 2.51
N SER A 81 -6.56 -18.50 1.64
CA SER A 81 -5.17 -18.12 1.92
C SER A 81 -5.11 -17.04 3.00
N VAL A 82 -5.90 -15.97 2.85
CA VAL A 82 -5.98 -14.87 3.83
C VAL A 82 -6.43 -15.39 5.19
N LYS A 83 -7.48 -16.24 5.23
CA LYS A 83 -7.95 -16.87 6.48
C LYS A 83 -6.85 -17.69 7.15
N GLN A 84 -6.00 -18.37 6.39
CA GLN A 84 -4.88 -19.13 6.93
C GLN A 84 -3.81 -18.21 7.54
N VAL A 85 -3.49 -17.10 6.88
CA VAL A 85 -2.55 -16.09 7.39
C VAL A 85 -3.06 -15.48 8.70
N LEU A 86 -4.31 -15.01 8.72
CA LEU A 86 -4.95 -14.44 9.92
C LEU A 86 -4.95 -15.44 11.09
N ARG A 87 -5.21 -16.73 10.83
CA ARG A 87 -5.13 -17.77 11.85
C ARG A 87 -3.70 -18.02 12.35
N LYS A 88 -2.73 -18.03 11.45
CA LYS A 88 -1.33 -18.28 11.76
C LYS A 88 -0.74 -17.19 12.65
N TYR A 89 -1.14 -15.94 12.43
CA TYR A 89 -0.64 -14.78 13.15
C TYR A 89 -1.66 -14.22 14.16
N LYS A 90 -2.64 -15.02 14.59
CA LYS A 90 -3.69 -14.61 15.55
C LYS A 90 -3.15 -14.06 16.88
N ASP A 91 -1.94 -14.45 17.27
CA ASP A 91 -1.28 -14.02 18.52
C ASP A 91 -0.47 -12.73 18.31
N ARG A 92 -0.56 -12.12 17.12
CA ARG A 92 -0.02 -10.80 16.77
C ARG A 92 -1.18 -9.88 16.40
N GLN A 93 -0.94 -8.57 16.49
CA GLN A 93 -1.91 -7.56 16.07
C GLN A 93 -1.73 -7.31 14.57
N ILE A 94 -2.13 -8.27 13.74
CA ILE A 94 -2.20 -8.06 12.28
C ILE A 94 -3.63 -7.75 11.86
N ASP A 95 -3.77 -7.00 10.78
CA ASP A 95 -5.06 -6.74 10.15
C ASP A 95 -5.17 -7.35 8.73
N LEU A 96 -6.03 -6.79 7.87
CA LEU A 96 -6.25 -7.30 6.51
C LEU A 96 -5.22 -6.75 5.49
N ALA A 97 -4.58 -5.62 5.79
CA ALA A 97 -3.55 -5.04 4.95
C ALA A 97 -2.21 -5.80 5.09
N ASP A 98 -1.95 -6.40 6.26
CA ASP A 98 -0.79 -7.25 6.59
C ASP A 98 -0.76 -8.64 5.92
#